data_AF-A0A352B0A6-F1
#
_entry.id   AF-A0A352B0A6-F1
#
_cell.length_a   1.000
_cell.length_b   1.000
_cell.length_c   1.000
_cell.angle_alpha   90.00
_cell.angle_beta   90.00
_cell.angle_gamma   90.00
#
_symmetry.space_group_name_H-M   'P 1'
#
loop_
_entity.id
_entity.type
_entity.pdbx_description
1 polymer ?
#
loop_
_entity_poly.entity_id
_entity_poly.type
_entity_poly.pdbx_seq_one_letter_code
_entity_poly.pdbx_strand_id
1 'polypeptide(L)'
;MLKKRKLLVVVIEAGLVTRLARDVMAKGAKGYTVTSANGLGPRNQRAGDLEGGNAKLETVVPEATAEALLELLKENYFPHYACSAWVSDVEILRDDRY
;
A
#
# COMPACT_ATOMS: atom_id res chain seq x y z
N MET A 1 -1.75 18.98 -18.87
CA MET A 1 -0.37 19.09 -18.33
C MET A 1 -0.22 18.02 -17.26
N LEU A 2 0.94 17.36 -17.20
CA LEU A 2 1.21 16.35 -16.17
C LEU A 2 1.36 17.00 -14.78
N LYS A 3 0.99 16.26 -13.73
CA LYS A 3 1.04 16.69 -12.33
C LYS A 3 1.83 15.67 -11.52
N LYS A 4 2.75 16.16 -10.69
CA LYS A 4 3.54 15.32 -9.78
C LYS A 4 2.69 14.80 -8.63
N ARG A 5 2.87 13.52 -8.32
CA ARG A 5 2.22 12.78 -7.23
C ARG A 5 3.18 11.73 -6.67
N LYS A 6 2.78 11.10 -5.58
CA LYS A 6 3.47 9.96 -4.99
C LYS A 6 2.69 8.68 -5.28
N LEU A 7 3.39 7.64 -5.69
CA LEU A 7 2.88 6.28 -5.70
C LEU A 7 3.33 5.59 -4.41
N LEU A 8 2.38 5.28 -3.53
CA LEU A 8 2.62 4.38 -2.40
C LEU A 8 2.29 2.96 -2.81
N VAL A 9 3.22 2.05 -2.54
CA VAL A 9 3.04 0.62 -2.72
C VAL A 9 3.18 -0.06 -1.38
N VAL A 10 2.27 -0.98 -1.06
CA VAL A 10 2.28 -1.78 0.15
C VAL A 10 2.09 -3.25 -0.21
N VAL A 11 3.01 -4.11 0.22
CA VAL A 11 2.90 -5.57 0.09
C VAL A 11 2.62 -6.15 1.47
N ILE A 12 1.52 -6.91 1.57
CA ILE A 12 1.02 -7.51 2.81
C ILE A 12 0.34 -8.86 2.52
N GLU A 13 0.08 -9.65 3.54
CA GLU A 13 -0.74 -10.87 3.46
C GLU A 13 -2.11 -10.59 2.81
N ALA A 14 -2.55 -11.47 1.89
CA ALA A 14 -3.78 -11.26 1.13
C ALA A 14 -5.02 -11.10 2.01
N GLY A 15 -5.09 -11.80 3.15
CA GLY A 15 -6.19 -11.68 4.11
C GLY A 15 -6.35 -10.28 4.74
N LEU A 16 -5.29 -9.46 4.73
CA LEU A 16 -5.30 -8.11 5.33
C LEU A 16 -5.54 -7.00 4.31
N VAL A 17 -5.49 -7.28 3.00
CA VAL A 17 -5.53 -6.23 1.97
C VAL A 17 -6.84 -5.45 1.98
N THR A 18 -7.97 -6.09 2.30
CA THR A 18 -9.27 -5.41 2.39
C THR A 18 -9.34 -4.45 3.57
N ARG A 19 -8.71 -4.80 4.70
CA ARG A 19 -8.60 -3.89 5.85
C ARG A 19 -7.70 -2.70 5.52
N LEU A 20 -6.53 -2.98 4.95
CA LEU A 20 -5.59 -1.95 4.52
C LEU A 20 -6.24 -0.97 3.54
N ALA A 21 -6.97 -1.48 2.55
CA ALA A 21 -7.71 -0.66 1.60
C ALA A 21 -8.70 0.31 2.27
N ARG A 22 -9.44 -0.14 3.29
CA ARG A 22 -10.38 0.72 4.04
C ARG A 22 -9.63 1.83 4.77
N ASP A 23 -8.54 1.51 5.44
CA ASP A 23 -7.76 2.49 6.21
C ASP A 23 -7.07 3.50 5.28
N VAL A 24 -6.55 3.04 4.13
CA VAL A 24 -5.95 3.90 3.10
C VAL A 24 -6.97 4.91 2.55
N MET A 25 -8.17 4.44 2.21
CA MET A 25 -9.27 5.32 1.77
C MET A 25 -9.70 6.29 2.87
N ALA A 26 -9.82 5.83 4.12
CA ALA A 26 -10.18 6.67 5.27
C ALA A 26 -9.13 7.76 5.57
N LYS A 27 -7.87 7.55 5.19
CA LYS A 27 -6.77 8.52 5.30
C LYS A 27 -6.62 9.43 4.08
N GLY A 28 -7.59 9.43 3.17
CA GLY A 28 -7.72 10.43 2.11
C GLY A 28 -7.22 9.99 0.74
N ALA A 29 -6.84 8.73 0.56
CA ALA A 29 -6.68 8.19 -0.79
C ALA A 29 -8.05 8.16 -1.50
N LYS A 30 -8.06 8.51 -2.79
CA LYS A 30 -9.28 8.50 -3.62
C LYS A 30 -9.49 7.18 -4.37
N GLY A 31 -8.49 6.31 -4.37
CA GLY A 31 -8.56 5.00 -5.01
C GLY A 31 -7.28 4.21 -4.81
N TYR A 32 -7.34 2.93 -5.15
CA TYR A 32 -6.21 2.01 -5.09
C TYR A 32 -6.41 0.88 -6.10
N THR A 33 -5.31 0.20 -6.43
CA THR A 33 -5.30 -1.04 -7.21
C THR A 33 -4.70 -2.14 -6.35
N VAL A 34 -5.22 -3.36 -6.47
CA VAL A 34 -4.66 -4.55 -5.80
C VAL A 34 -4.26 -5.57 -6.85
N THR A 35 -3.05 -6.11 -6.70
CA THR A 35 -2.53 -7.23 -7.49
C THR A 35 -2.07 -8.36 -6.57
N SER A 36 -2.33 -9.61 -6.92
CA SER A 36 -1.74 -10.76 -6.22
C SER A 36 -0.22 -10.73 -6.30
N ALA A 37 0.46 -11.12 -5.23
CA ALA A 37 1.91 -11.10 -5.12
C ALA A 37 2.43 -12.34 -4.39
N ASN A 38 3.65 -12.76 -4.69
CA ASN A 38 4.37 -13.83 -4.01
C ASN A 38 5.84 -13.44 -3.90
N GLY A 39 6.53 -13.92 -2.86
CA GLY A 39 7.94 -13.61 -2.65
C GLY A 39 8.40 -13.92 -1.23
N LEU A 40 9.68 -13.63 -0.97
CA LEU A 40 10.33 -13.89 0.32
C LEU A 40 10.80 -12.57 0.94
N GLY A 41 10.36 -12.29 2.17
CA GLY A 41 10.81 -11.13 2.94
C GLY A 41 11.87 -11.48 3.99
N PRO A 42 12.63 -10.48 4.49
CA PRO A 42 13.74 -10.69 5.42
C PRO A 42 13.32 -11.24 6.78
N ARG A 43 12.06 -11.06 7.18
CA ARG A 43 11.53 -11.59 8.45
C ARG A 43 11.23 -13.10 8.43
N ASN A 44 11.38 -13.79 7.30
CA ASN A 44 11.28 -15.25 7.14
C ASN A 44 10.16 -15.93 7.95
N GLN A 45 9.01 -15.25 8.11
CA GLN A 45 7.85 -15.77 8.82
C GLN A 45 6.87 -16.38 7.80
N ARG A 46 7.11 -17.66 7.53
CA ARG A 46 6.20 -18.78 7.20
C ARG A 46 5.11 -18.65 6.12
N ALA A 47 4.97 -19.77 5.39
CA ALA A 47 3.73 -20.39 4.93
C ALA A 47 2.80 -19.58 3.99
N GLY A 48 3.35 -19.02 2.91
CA GLY A 48 2.54 -18.41 1.84
C GLY A 48 1.52 -19.34 1.18
N ASP A 49 1.61 -20.66 1.36
CA ASP A 49 0.75 -21.64 0.67
C ASP A 49 -0.57 -21.98 1.41
N LEU A 50 -0.73 -21.65 2.69
CA LEU A 50 -1.92 -22.05 3.45
C LEU A 50 -3.01 -20.97 3.55
N GLU A 51 -2.69 -19.68 3.37
CA GLU A 51 -3.64 -18.55 3.51
C GLU A 51 -3.66 -17.58 2.31
N GLY A 52 -3.48 -18.07 1.09
CA GLY A 52 -3.78 -17.31 -0.13
C GLY A 52 -2.70 -16.31 -0.60
N GLY A 53 -1.48 -16.38 -0.04
CA GLY A 53 -0.31 -15.61 -0.48
C GLY A 53 -0.33 -14.14 -0.06
N ASN A 54 0.39 -13.30 -0.82
CA ASN A 54 0.47 -11.87 -0.59
C ASN A 54 -0.38 -11.08 -1.59
N ALA A 55 -0.66 -9.84 -1.23
CA ALA A 55 -1.25 -8.83 -2.11
C ALA A 55 -0.39 -7.57 -2.09
N LYS A 56 -0.32 -6.91 -3.24
CA LYS A 56 0.29 -5.60 -3.41
C LYS A 56 -0.82 -4.58 -3.66
N LEU A 57 -0.95 -3.62 -2.75
CA LEU A 57 -1.83 -2.46 -2.87
C LEU A 57 -1.02 -1.26 -3.36
N GLU A 58 -1.53 -0.60 -4.39
CA GLU A 58 -0.91 0.56 -5.04
C GLU A 58 -1.90 1.72 -5.00
N THR A 59 -1.47 2.89 -4.53
CA THR A 59 -2.30 4.09 -4.51
C THR A 59 -1.48 5.32 -4.89
N VAL A 60 -2.04 6.16 -5.75
CA VAL A 60 -1.42 7.43 -6.17
C VAL A 60 -2.10 8.56 -5.41
N VAL A 61 -1.31 9.36 -4.70
CA VAL A 61 -1.82 10.39 -3.78
C VAL A 61 -0.91 11.62 -3.76
N PRO A 62 -1.39 12.77 -3.24
CA PRO A 62 -0.53 13.90 -2.90
C PRO A 62 0.52 13.52 -1.84
N GLU A 63 1.62 14.27 -1.78
CA GLU A 63 2.73 14.01 -0.86
C GLU A 63 2.30 13.94 0.61
N ALA A 64 1.51 14.91 1.08
CA ALA A 64 1.01 14.91 2.46
C ALA A 64 0.18 13.67 2.81
N THR A 65 -0.60 13.15 1.84
CA THR A 65 -1.37 11.92 2.03
C THR A 65 -0.45 10.69 2.07
N ALA A 66 0.59 10.64 1.23
CA ALA A 66 1.57 9.56 1.27
C ALA A 66 2.27 9.48 2.64
N GLU A 67 2.67 10.63 3.18
CA GLU A 67 3.28 10.72 4.52
C GLU A 67 2.32 10.25 5.62
N ALA A 68 1.06 10.69 5.58
CA ALA A 68 0.03 10.25 6.54
C ALA A 68 -0.24 8.74 6.47
N LEU A 69 -0.20 8.16 5.27
CA LEU A 69 -0.34 6.72 5.05
C LEU A 69 0.88 5.94 5.56
N LEU A 70 2.10 6.47 5.39
CA LEU A 70 3.30 5.85 5.95
C LEU A 70 3.27 5.83 7.49
N GLU A 71 2.78 6.89 8.13
CA GLU A 71 2.62 6.89 9.60
C GLU A 71 1.53 5.91 10.05
N LEU A 72 0.40 5.82 9.33
CA LEU A 72 -0.62 4.79 9.57
C LEU A 72 -0.01 3.38 9.53
N LEU A 73 0.83 3.08 8.52
CA LEU A 73 1.48 1.78 8.37
C LEU A 73 2.48 1.51 9.49
N LYS A 74 3.25 2.53 9.88
CA LYS A 74 4.24 2.46 10.95
C LYS A 74 3.61 2.17 12.30
N GLU A 75 2.46 2.76 12.62
CA GLU A 75 1.76 2.56 13.88
C GLU A 75 0.97 1.25 13.89
N ASN A 76 0.22 0.95 12.83
CA ASN A 76 -0.83 -0.08 12.88
C ASN A 76 -0.49 -1.37 12.14
N TYR A 77 0.55 -1.39 11.30
CA TYR A 77 0.84 -2.52 10.42
C TYR A 77 2.23 -3.12 10.63
N PHE A 78 3.30 -2.33 10.53
CA PHE A 78 4.68 -2.82 10.63
C PHE A 78 5.04 -3.55 11.94
N PRO A 79 4.46 -3.18 13.11
CA PRO A 79 4.71 -3.91 14.35
C PRO A 79 4.02 -5.29 14.40
N HIS A 80 2.96 -5.49 13.61
CA HIS A 80 2.04 -6.62 13.78
C HIS A 80 2.03 -7.62 12.63
N TYR A 81 2.40 -7.20 11.41
CA TYR A 81 2.26 -8.00 10.20
C TYR A 81 3.53 -8.05 9.38
N ALA A 82 3.70 -9.11 8.58
CA ALA A 82 4.72 -9.16 7.54
C ALA A 82 4.32 -8.22 6.40
N CYS A 83 4.81 -6.99 6.46
CA CYS A 83 4.45 -5.91 5.55
C CYS A 83 5.69 -5.17 5.06
N SER A 84 5.68 -4.73 3.81
CA SER A 84 6.70 -3.86 3.24
C SER A 84 6.03 -2.73 2.47
N ALA A 85 6.58 -1.52 2.51
CA ALA A 85 6.06 -0.40 1.75
C ALA A 85 7.19 0.46 1.19
N TRP A 86 6.93 1.09 0.05
CA TRP A 86 7.84 2.04 -0.58
C TRP A 86 7.06 3.12 -1.32
N VAL A 87 7.72 4.24 -1.57
CA VAL A 87 7.16 5.39 -2.28
C VAL A 87 8.01 5.71 -3.50
N SER A 88 7.38 6.14 -4.59
CA SER A 88 8.05 6.63 -5.80
C SER A 88 7.39 7.90 -6.30
N ASP A 89 8.16 8.77 -6.95
CA ASP A 89 7.63 9.94 -7.65
C ASP A 89 6.99 9.51 -8.98
N VAL A 90 5.79 10.01 -9.26
CA VAL A 90 5.06 9.73 -10.50
C VAL A 90 4.42 11.01 -11.04
N GLU A 91 4.10 10.99 -12.33
CA GLU A 91 3.36 12.05 -12.99
C GLU A 91 2.02 11.52 -13.52
N ILE A 92 0.94 12.26 -13.29
CA ILE A 92 -0.42 11.89 -13.70
C ILE A 92 -1.07 12.98 -14.55
N LEU A 93 -2.04 12.58 -15.37
CA LEU A 93 -2.83 13.53 -16.18
C LEU A 93 -4.08 14.04 -15.45
N ARG A 94 -4.73 13.19 -14.64
CA ARG A 94 -6.06 13.42 -14.05
C ARG A 94 -5.98 13.68 -12.55
N ASP A 95 -5.48 14.86 -12.20
CA ASP A 95 -5.25 15.29 -10.80
C ASP A 95 -6.51 15.22 -9.92
N ASP A 96 -7.68 15.44 -10.52
CA ASP A 96 -8.98 15.39 -9.87
C ASP A 96 -9.27 14.01 -9.24
N ARG A 97 -8.79 12.93 -9.89
CA ARG A 97 -9.02 11.55 -9.47
C ARG A 97 -8.12 11.06 -8.34
N TYR A 98 -7.05 11.78 -8.00
CA TYR A 98 -6.03 11.32 -7.04
C TYR A 98 -5.77 12.34 -5.93
#